data_AF-A0A090FUP8-F1
#
_entry.id   AF-A0A090FUP8-F1
#
_cell.length_a   1.000
_cell.length_b   1.000
_cell.length_c   1.000
_cell.angle_alpha   90.00
_cell.angle_beta   90.00
_cell.angle_gamma   90.00
#
_symmetry.space_group_name_H-M   'P 1'
#
loop_
_entity.id
_entity.type
_entity.pdbx_description
1 polymer ?
#
loop_
_entity_poly.entity_id
_entity_poly.type
_entity_poly.pdbx_seq_one_letter_code
_entity_poly.pdbx_strand_id
1 'polypeptide(L)'
;MTKHAGTESDWDRLRTLSDAEAEAGALADKDNPPLSADRPGLAPVARVKVIRRALHLTQEEFSIRYRIPLGTLRDWEQGRTEPDQAAQAYLQVIAKEPETVSRALGTRSAA
;
A
#
# COMPACT_ATOMS: atom_id res chain seq x y z
N MET A 1 19.88 10.83 30.45
CA MET A 1 18.67 10.68 29.62
C MET A 1 17.47 11.15 30.43
N THR A 2 17.16 12.43 30.34
CA THR A 2 15.99 13.05 30.99
C THR A 2 14.75 12.61 30.23
N LYS A 3 13.89 11.80 30.86
CA LYS A 3 12.57 11.47 30.32
C LYS A 3 11.77 12.76 30.28
N HIS A 4 11.38 13.25 29.10
CA HIS A 4 10.37 14.29 29.01
C HIS A 4 9.09 13.74 29.64
N ALA A 5 8.64 14.36 30.74
CA ALA A 5 7.38 14.03 31.38
C ALA A 5 6.26 14.28 30.37
N GLY A 6 5.65 13.20 29.88
CA GLY A 6 4.52 13.29 28.96
C GLY A 6 3.35 13.95 29.66
N THR A 7 2.92 15.09 29.14
CA THR A 7 1.62 15.66 29.42
C THR A 7 0.56 14.63 29.06
N GLU A 8 -0.25 14.22 30.04
CA GLU A 8 -1.39 13.33 29.85
C GLU A 8 -2.31 13.95 28.78
N SER A 9 -2.58 13.21 27.70
CA SER A 9 -3.36 13.74 26.59
C SER A 9 -4.82 13.91 27.01
N ASP A 10 -5.33 15.13 26.94
CA ASP A 10 -6.70 15.48 27.30
C ASP A 10 -7.70 14.98 26.23
N TRP A 11 -8.04 13.70 26.35
CA TRP A 11 -8.95 13.02 25.42
C TRP A 11 -10.38 13.52 25.47
N ASP A 12 -10.83 14.10 26.59
CA ASP A 12 -12.20 14.61 26.74
C ASP A 12 -12.38 15.97 26.05
N ARG A 13 -11.34 16.81 26.06
CA ARG A 13 -11.29 18.00 25.18
C ARG A 13 -11.33 17.61 23.70
N LEU A 14 -10.57 16.60 23.29
CA LEU A 14 -10.55 16.15 21.88
C LEU A 14 -11.90 15.63 21.40
N ARG A 15 -12.70 15.02 22.27
CA ARG A 15 -14.04 14.51 21.94
C ARG A 15 -15.10 15.61 21.83
N THR A 16 -14.87 16.77 22.43
CA THR A 16 -15.83 17.90 22.44
C THR A 16 -15.48 19.00 21.45
N LEU A 17 -14.29 18.94 20.82
CA LEU A 17 -13.87 19.83 19.75
C LEU A 17 -14.82 19.73 18.55
N SER A 18 -15.26 20.88 18.06
CA SER A 18 -16.01 20.94 16.80
C SER A 18 -15.10 20.66 15.60
N ASP A 19 -15.68 20.22 14.48
CA ASP A 19 -14.93 19.96 13.24
C ASP A 19 -14.12 21.19 12.79
N ALA A 20 -14.71 22.39 12.91
CA ALA A 20 -14.05 23.65 12.54
C ALA A 20 -12.82 23.96 13.42
N GLU A 21 -12.89 23.68 14.72
CA GLU A 21 -11.76 23.89 15.63
C GLU A 21 -10.68 22.83 15.42
N ALA A 22 -11.06 21.58 15.12
CA ALA A 22 -10.14 20.52 14.75
C ALA A 22 -9.39 20.85 13.45
N GLU A 23 -10.10 21.33 12.42
CA GLU A 23 -9.51 21.77 11.15
C GLU A 23 -8.57 22.97 11.34
N ALA A 24 -8.98 23.97 12.13
CA ALA A 24 -8.15 25.13 12.43
C ALA A 24 -6.86 24.73 13.16
N GLY A 25 -6.94 23.78 14.09
CA GLY A 25 -5.78 23.20 14.77
C GLY A 25 -4.85 22.47 13.81
N ALA A 26 -5.38 21.65 12.92
CA ALA A 26 -4.59 20.94 11.91
C ALA A 26 -3.89 21.90 10.93
N LEU A 27 -4.56 22.97 10.49
CA LEU A 27 -3.99 23.98 9.59
C LEU A 27 -2.90 24.83 10.27
N ALA A 28 -3.00 25.05 11.57
CA ALA A 28 -2.01 25.81 12.35
C ALA A 28 -0.79 24.97 12.76
N ASP A 29 -0.86 23.64 12.67
CA ASP A 29 0.23 22.74 13.05
C ASP A 29 1.36 22.75 12.01
N LYS A 30 2.53 23.23 12.45
CA LYS A 30 3.75 23.30 11.63
C LYS A 30 4.27 21.91 11.22
N ASP A 31 4.07 20.89 12.06
CA ASP A 31 4.54 19.52 11.81
C ASP A 31 3.54 18.71 10.98
N ASN A 32 2.29 19.18 10.85
CA ASN A 32 1.25 18.60 10.00
C ASN A 32 0.77 19.58 8.92
N PRO A 33 1.64 20.06 8.02
CA PRO A 33 1.21 20.97 6.97
C PRO A 33 0.25 20.23 6.01
N PRO A 34 -0.69 20.95 5.37
CA PRO A 34 -1.61 20.37 4.40
C PRO A 34 -0.88 19.66 3.24
N LEU A 35 -1.56 18.71 2.61
CA LEU A 35 -1.04 18.05 1.42
C LEU A 35 -0.94 19.05 0.27
N SER A 36 0.27 19.33 -0.17
CA SER A 36 0.54 20.13 -1.36
C SER A 36 0.85 19.19 -2.54
N ALA A 37 0.46 19.58 -3.76
CA ALA A 37 0.59 18.73 -4.96
C ALA A 37 2.05 18.38 -5.31
N ASP A 38 2.98 19.18 -4.81
CA ASP A 38 4.42 19.11 -4.93
C ASP A 38 5.12 18.35 -3.79
N ARG A 39 4.37 17.79 -2.84
CA ARG A 39 4.95 17.10 -1.68
C ARG A 39 5.51 15.71 -2.08
N PRO A 40 6.83 15.49 -2.01
CA PRO A 40 7.42 14.18 -2.25
C PRO A 40 7.07 13.28 -1.06
N GLY A 41 6.13 12.35 -1.25
CA GLY A 41 5.73 11.44 -0.16
C GLY A 41 4.54 10.55 -0.46
N LEU A 42 3.67 10.94 -1.39
CA LEU A 42 2.60 10.06 -1.89
C LEU A 42 3.06 9.36 -3.16
N ALA A 43 4.02 8.44 -3.04
CA ALA A 43 4.28 7.50 -4.12
C ALA A 43 3.01 6.64 -4.32
N PRO A 44 2.49 6.52 -5.56
CA PRO A 44 1.37 5.64 -5.84
C PRO A 44 1.70 4.22 -5.37
N VAL A 45 0.73 3.55 -4.75
CA VAL A 45 0.90 2.14 -4.36
C VAL A 45 1.17 1.33 -5.63
N ALA A 46 2.28 0.57 -5.65
CA ALA A 46 2.64 -0.28 -6.78
C ALA A 46 1.45 -1.17 -7.20
N ARG A 47 1.06 -1.10 -8.48
CA ARG A 47 -0.13 -1.79 -9.01
C ARG A 47 -0.14 -3.29 -8.70
N VAL A 48 1.02 -3.94 -8.76
CA VAL A 48 1.18 -5.37 -8.42
C VAL A 48 0.79 -5.67 -6.97
N LYS A 49 1.12 -4.79 -6.02
CA LYS A 49 0.76 -4.92 -4.60
C LYS A 49 -0.75 -4.85 -4.40
N VAL A 50 -1.42 -3.97 -5.16
CA VAL A 50 -2.88 -3.83 -5.15
C VAL A 50 -3.53 -5.11 -5.65
N ILE A 51 -3.09 -5.62 -6.82
CA ILE A 51 -3.61 -6.86 -7.41
C ILE A 51 -3.46 -8.04 -6.44
N ARG A 52 -2.26 -8.24 -5.88
CA ARG A 52 -2.01 -9.34 -4.95
C ARG A 52 -2.91 -9.28 -3.71
N ARG A 53 -3.06 -8.09 -3.11
CA ARG A 53 -3.90 -7.90 -1.92
C ARG A 53 -5.37 -8.13 -2.22
N ALA A 54 -5.86 -7.71 -3.39
CA ALA A 54 -7.23 -7.98 -3.82
C ALA A 54 -7.52 -9.48 -4.00
N LEU A 55 -6.49 -10.28 -4.32
CA LEU A 55 -6.59 -11.74 -4.41
C LEU A 55 -6.35 -12.46 -3.07
N HIS A 56 -6.11 -11.72 -1.98
CA HIS A 56 -5.82 -12.27 -0.65
C HIS A 56 -4.62 -13.22 -0.61
N LEU A 57 -3.62 -13.01 -1.46
CA LEU A 57 -2.41 -13.84 -1.52
C LEU A 57 -1.23 -13.21 -0.76
N THR A 58 -0.45 -14.04 -0.09
CA THR A 58 0.91 -13.71 0.35
C THR A 58 1.82 -13.46 -0.86
N GLN A 59 3.00 -12.87 -0.64
CA GLN A 59 3.97 -12.66 -1.73
C GLN A 59 4.44 -13.99 -2.31
N GLU A 60 4.65 -14.98 -1.45
CA GLU A 60 5.06 -16.33 -1.79
C GLU A 60 4.00 -17.04 -2.63
N GLU A 61 2.72 -17.01 -2.22
CA GLU A 61 1.62 -17.62 -2.98
C GLU A 61 1.44 -16.95 -4.34
N PHE A 62 1.51 -15.61 -4.41
CA PHE A 62 1.40 -14.88 -5.67
C PHE A 62 2.56 -15.21 -6.61
N SER A 63 3.78 -15.26 -6.07
CA SER A 63 5.00 -15.63 -6.79
C SER A 63 4.89 -17.02 -7.42
N ILE A 64 4.49 -18.02 -6.63
CA ILE A 64 4.31 -19.39 -7.09
C ILE A 64 3.18 -19.46 -8.12
N ARG A 65 2.00 -18.90 -7.80
CA ARG A 65 0.80 -18.99 -8.63
C ARG A 65 1.01 -18.41 -10.03
N TYR A 66 1.65 -17.25 -10.12
CA TYR A 66 1.82 -16.49 -11.35
C TYR A 66 3.23 -16.56 -11.93
N ARG A 67 4.11 -17.40 -11.38
CA ARG A 67 5.49 -17.62 -11.83
C ARG A 67 6.32 -16.33 -11.94
N ILE A 68 6.11 -15.41 -11.00
CA ILE A 68 6.94 -14.19 -10.87
C ILE A 68 7.94 -14.46 -9.74
N PRO A 69 9.27 -14.41 -9.97
CA PRO A 69 10.23 -14.66 -8.91
C PRO A 69 9.99 -13.77 -7.69
N LEU A 70 10.05 -14.35 -6.48
CA LEU A 70 9.71 -13.64 -5.23
C LEU A 70 10.57 -12.37 -5.02
N GLY A 71 11.85 -12.43 -5.38
CA GLY A 71 12.74 -11.25 -5.34
C GLY A 71 12.24 -10.14 -6.25
N THR A 72 11.93 -10.46 -7.51
CA THR A 72 11.36 -9.53 -8.49
C THR A 72 10.05 -8.92 -8.01
N LEU A 73 9.14 -9.73 -7.47
CA LEU A 73 7.87 -9.25 -6.91
C LEU A 73 8.11 -8.26 -5.76
N ARG A 74 9.05 -8.54 -4.86
CA ARG A 74 9.40 -7.66 -3.75
C ARG A 74 9.99 -6.34 -4.23
N ASP A 75 10.88 -6.38 -5.21
CA ASP A 75 11.46 -5.17 -5.79
C ASP A 75 10.38 -4.28 -6.42
N TRP A 76 9.43 -4.86 -7.15
CA TRP A 76 8.29 -4.12 -7.72
C TRP A 76 7.35 -3.55 -6.65
N GLU A 77 7.01 -4.32 -5.61
CA GLU A 77 6.10 -3.86 -4.55
C GLU A 77 6.70 -2.78 -3.65
N GLN A 78 8.03 -2.71 -3.57
CA GLN A 78 8.79 -1.69 -2.84
C GLN A 78 9.17 -0.50 -3.72
N GLY A 79 8.94 -0.58 -5.04
CA GLY A 79 9.34 0.47 -5.99
C GLY A 79 10.85 0.56 -6.23
N ARG A 80 11.62 -0.51 -5.96
CA ARG A 80 13.05 -0.58 -6.28
C ARG A 80 13.30 -0.67 -7.79
N THR A 81 12.40 -1.35 -8.49
CA THR A 81 12.37 -1.48 -9.94
C THR A 81 10.93 -1.43 -10.43
N GLU A 82 10.74 -1.18 -11.73
CA GLU A 82 9.44 -1.25 -12.36
C GLU A 82 9.31 -2.51 -13.24
N PRO A 83 8.11 -3.11 -13.33
CA PRO A 83 7.85 -4.16 -14.31
C PRO A 83 7.98 -3.60 -15.72
N ASP A 84 8.59 -4.37 -16.62
CA ASP A 84 8.65 -4.04 -18.05
C ASP A 84 7.26 -4.13 -18.71
N GLN A 85 7.19 -3.78 -20.01
CA GLN A 85 5.90 -3.75 -20.72
C GLN A 85 5.19 -5.12 -20.74
N ALA A 86 5.95 -6.22 -20.88
CA ALA A 86 5.38 -7.57 -20.91
C ALA A 86 4.83 -7.96 -19.53
N ALA A 87 5.57 -7.68 -18.46
CA ALA A 87 5.13 -7.89 -17.09
C ALA A 87 3.92 -7.02 -16.74
N GLN A 88 3.86 -5.77 -17.18
CA GLN A 88 2.70 -4.90 -16.99
C GLN A 88 1.44 -5.45 -17.67
N ALA A 89 1.57 -5.88 -18.93
CA ALA A 89 0.47 -6.50 -19.67
C ALA A 89 0.02 -7.80 -18.98
N TYR A 90 0.97 -8.62 -18.52
CA TYR A 90 0.67 -9.85 -17.78
C TYR A 90 -0.08 -9.57 -16.47
N LEU A 91 0.39 -8.61 -15.67
CA LEU A 91 -0.29 -8.17 -14.45
C LEU A 91 -1.70 -7.63 -14.74
N GLN A 92 -1.91 -6.97 -15.87
CA GLN A 92 -3.24 -6.52 -16.29
C GLN A 92 -4.18 -7.70 -16.62
N VAL A 93 -3.66 -8.77 -17.22
CA VAL A 93 -4.44 -9.99 -17.46
C VAL A 93 -4.76 -10.69 -16.14
N ILE A 94 -3.80 -10.83 -15.22
CA ILE A 94 -4.04 -11.39 -13.87
C ILE A 94 -5.14 -10.60 -13.15
N ALA A 95 -5.11 -9.27 -13.22
CA ALA A 95 -6.09 -8.43 -12.56
C ALA A 95 -7.52 -8.63 -13.09
N LYS A 96 -7.67 -9.00 -14.36
CA LYS A 96 -8.97 -9.25 -15.01
C LYS A 96 -9.44 -10.69 -14.86
N GLU A 97 -8.51 -11.65 -15.01
CA GLU A 97 -8.80 -13.07 -15.21
C GLU A 97 -7.89 -13.97 -14.34
N PRO A 98 -7.84 -13.77 -13.00
CA PRO A 98 -6.85 -14.42 -12.13
C PRO A 98 -6.92 -15.94 -12.18
N GLU A 99 -8.12 -16.51 -12.14
CA GLU A 99 -8.34 -17.96 -12.16
C GLU A 99 -7.99 -18.60 -13.51
N THR A 100 -8.25 -17.88 -14.61
CA THR A 100 -7.90 -18.34 -15.95
C THR A 100 -6.40 -18.40 -16.14
N VAL A 101 -5.68 -17.38 -15.69
CA VAL A 101 -4.21 -17.36 -15.72
C VAL A 101 -3.65 -18.48 -14.83
N SER A 102 -4.12 -18.59 -13.58
CA SER A 102 -3.67 -19.64 -12.65
C SER A 102 -3.86 -21.05 -13.23
N ARG A 103 -5.03 -21.30 -13.83
CA ARG A 103 -5.34 -22.58 -14.49
C ARG A 103 -4.42 -22.83 -15.69
N ALA A 104 -4.20 -21.82 -16.54
CA ALA A 104 -3.32 -21.94 -17.71
C ALA A 104 -1.87 -22.26 -17.32
N LEU A 105 -1.42 -21.77 -16.16
CA LEU A 105 -0.08 -22.04 -15.62
C LEU A 105 0.02 -23.36 -14.84
N GLY A 106 -1.07 -24.11 -14.70
CA GLY A 106 -1.08 -25.40 -14.01
C GLY A 106 -0.92 -25.30 -12.49
N THR A 107 -0.99 -24.10 -11.93
CA THR A 107 -0.91 -23.82 -10.50
C THR A 107 -2.31 -23.86 -9.91
N ARG A 108 -2.77 -25.05 -9.49
CA ARG A 108 -3.96 -25.16 -8.64
C ARG A 108 -3.59 -24.73 -7.23
N SER A 109 -4.42 -23.92 -6.57
CA SER A 109 -4.28 -23.71 -5.13
C SER A 109 -4.52 -25.06 -4.43
N ALA A 110 -3.67 -25.42 -3.47
CA ALA A 110 -4.04 -26.44 -2.49
C ALA A 110 -5.35 -25.99 -1.82
N ALA A 111 -6.25 -26.96 -1.63
CA ALA A 111 -7.56 -26.80 -1.02
C ALA A 111 -7.47 -26.31 0.43
#